data_AF-A0A147HRG6-F1
#
_entry.id   AF-A0A147HRG6-F1
#
_cell.length_a   1.000
_cell.length_b   1.000
_cell.length_c   1.000
_cell.angle_alpha   90.00
_cell.angle_beta   90.00
_cell.angle_gamma   90.00
#
_symmetry.space_group_name_H-M   'P 1'
#
loop_
_entity.id
_entity.type
_entity.pdbx_description
1 polymer ?
#
loop_
_entity_poly.entity_id
_entity_poly.type
_entity_poly.pdbx_seq_one_letter_code
_entity_poly.pdbx_strand_id
1 'polypeptide(L)'
;PLPWPASESLALKFVAHHLWDPARREADSRHGMPADVTAALRAADVLRAAGPHAPSTVKRRLASWGALHRWKGQEGPFASPSLRSALRLAVRASGRPRKRKSQRAVTRDVLDRLLQTCSSDRLADPRDLAILLLAFASGGRRRSEVARLRVEQLTDEPGVPLDPRDPNSPILPCVSIQLGRTKTGDADDEGRVFLV
;
A
#
# COMPACT_ATOMS: atom_id res chain seq x y z
N PRO A 1 -0.08 -23.79 -23.27
CA PRO A 1 0.25 -23.90 -21.82
C PRO A 1 1.54 -23.14 -21.49
N LEU A 2 1.67 -22.52 -20.30
CA LEU A 2 2.94 -21.92 -19.86
C LEU A 2 3.98 -23.04 -19.58
N PRO A 3 5.26 -22.85 -19.94
CA PRO A 3 6.30 -23.83 -19.60
C PRO A 3 6.54 -23.85 -18.08
N TRP A 4 6.73 -25.05 -17.54
CA TRP A 4 7.02 -25.30 -16.13
C TRP A 4 8.28 -26.18 -16.01
N PRO A 5 9.35 -25.72 -15.34
CA PRO A 5 9.53 -24.38 -14.79
C PRO A 5 9.63 -23.33 -15.90
N ALA A 6 9.28 -22.08 -15.57
CA ALA A 6 9.47 -20.98 -16.50
C ALA A 6 10.97 -20.77 -16.78
N SER A 7 11.34 -20.48 -18.02
CA SER A 7 12.73 -20.11 -18.32
C SER A 7 13.03 -18.68 -17.86
N GLU A 8 14.30 -18.41 -17.57
CA GLU A 8 14.78 -17.06 -17.26
C GLU A 8 14.51 -16.08 -18.42
N SER A 9 14.70 -16.53 -19.66
CA SER A 9 14.38 -15.76 -20.86
C SER A 9 12.90 -15.36 -20.94
N LEU A 10 11.98 -16.21 -20.50
CA LEU A 10 10.56 -15.90 -20.46
C LEU A 10 10.24 -14.85 -19.39
N ALA A 11 10.87 -14.94 -18.22
CA ALA A 11 10.71 -13.94 -17.16
C ALA A 11 11.29 -12.57 -17.58
N LEU A 12 12.45 -12.56 -18.25
CA LEU A 12 13.06 -11.33 -18.79
C LEU A 12 12.20 -10.73 -19.92
N LYS A 13 11.66 -11.58 -20.81
CA LYS A 13 10.70 -11.14 -21.85
C LYS A 13 9.46 -10.49 -21.23
N PHE A 14 8.92 -11.08 -20.16
CA PHE A 14 7.81 -10.49 -19.41
C PHE A 14 8.17 -9.11 -18.86
N VAL A 15 9.37 -8.94 -18.29
CA VAL A 15 9.84 -7.62 -17.81
C VAL A 15 9.92 -6.63 -18.97
N ALA A 16 10.58 -6.97 -20.08
CA ALA A 16 10.73 -6.09 -21.24
C ALA A 16 9.38 -5.66 -21.84
N HIS A 17 8.44 -6.60 -21.98
CA HIS A 17 7.11 -6.30 -22.53
C HIS A 17 6.29 -5.33 -21.66
N HIS A 18 6.53 -5.30 -20.34
CA HIS A 18 5.69 -4.54 -19.41
C HIS A 18 6.39 -3.32 -18.80
N LEU A 19 7.73 -3.26 -18.81
CA LEU A 19 8.54 -2.14 -18.35
C LEU A 19 9.41 -1.62 -19.49
N TRP A 20 8.78 -0.85 -20.37
CA TRP A 20 9.43 -0.16 -21.48
C TRP A 20 9.17 1.35 -21.38
N ASP A 21 9.89 2.09 -22.21
CA ASP A 21 9.90 3.55 -22.24
C ASP A 21 9.08 4.03 -23.44
N PRO A 22 7.95 4.73 -23.23
CA PRO A 22 7.13 5.26 -24.31
C PRO A 22 7.89 6.12 -25.31
N ALA A 23 8.81 6.98 -24.85
CA ALA A 23 9.57 7.85 -25.73
C ALA A 23 10.50 7.05 -26.66
N ARG A 24 11.10 5.96 -26.16
CA ARG A 24 11.90 5.06 -26.99
C ARG A 24 11.06 4.26 -27.98
N ARG A 25 9.78 3.98 -27.68
CA ARG A 25 8.88 3.29 -28.60
C ARG A 25 8.56 4.12 -29.84
N GLU A 26 8.52 5.45 -29.71
CA GLU A 26 8.31 6.36 -30.83
C GLU A 26 9.43 6.24 -31.87
N ALA A 27 10.68 6.03 -31.42
CA ALA A 27 11.83 5.84 -32.29
C ALA A 27 12.06 4.37 -32.69
N ASP A 28 11.73 3.39 -31.83
CA ASP A 28 11.84 1.96 -32.10
C ASP A 28 10.52 1.24 -31.81
N SER A 29 9.78 0.94 -32.87
CA SER A 29 8.50 0.24 -32.81
C SER A 29 8.59 -1.19 -32.23
N ARG A 30 9.79 -1.74 -32.06
CA ARG A 30 10.02 -3.04 -31.41
C ARG A 30 10.28 -2.92 -29.91
N HIS A 31 10.50 -1.71 -29.38
CA HIS A 31 10.82 -1.51 -27.97
C HIS A 31 9.63 -1.83 -27.06
N GLY A 32 9.74 -2.84 -26.19
CA GLY A 32 8.64 -3.23 -25.32
C GLY A 32 7.79 -4.37 -25.89
N MET A 33 6.46 -4.31 -25.71
CA MET A 33 5.57 -5.40 -26.15
C MET A 33 5.30 -5.32 -27.66
N PRO A 34 5.50 -6.40 -28.42
CA PRO A 34 5.07 -6.47 -29.82
C PRO A 34 3.55 -6.23 -29.99
N ALA A 35 3.15 -5.71 -31.14
CA ALA A 35 1.75 -5.32 -31.41
C ALA A 35 0.80 -6.53 -31.48
N ASP A 36 1.25 -7.61 -32.10
CA ASP A 36 0.56 -8.91 -32.16
C ASP A 36 0.34 -9.50 -30.76
N VAL A 37 1.37 -9.47 -29.90
CA VAL A 37 1.27 -9.91 -28.50
C VAL A 37 0.27 -9.03 -27.73
N THR A 38 0.30 -7.72 -27.96
CA THR A 38 -0.65 -6.78 -27.32
C THR A 38 -2.09 -7.09 -27.74
N ALA A 39 -2.32 -7.32 -29.04
CA ALA A 39 -3.63 -7.65 -29.59
C ALA A 39 -4.16 -8.97 -29.02
N ALA A 40 -3.33 -10.02 -29.01
CA ALA A 40 -3.69 -11.32 -28.45
C ALA A 40 -4.06 -11.25 -26.96
N LEU A 41 -3.27 -10.52 -26.16
CA LEU A 41 -3.55 -10.35 -24.72
C LEU A 41 -4.79 -9.50 -24.44
N ARG A 42 -5.14 -8.55 -25.32
CA ARG A 42 -6.39 -7.78 -25.23
C ARG A 42 -7.60 -8.62 -25.63
N ALA A 43 -7.49 -9.41 -26.70
CA ALA A 43 -8.56 -10.31 -27.13
C ALA A 43 -8.91 -11.35 -26.04
N ALA A 44 -7.91 -11.77 -25.24
CA ALA A 44 -8.11 -12.65 -24.09
C ALA A 44 -8.51 -11.93 -22.78
N ASP A 45 -8.75 -10.61 -22.80
CA ASP A 45 -9.06 -9.75 -21.64
C ASP A 45 -8.05 -9.84 -20.46
N VAL A 46 -6.79 -10.18 -20.75
CA VAL A 46 -5.72 -10.28 -19.74
C VAL A 46 -4.78 -9.05 -19.72
N LEU A 47 -4.94 -8.12 -20.66
CA LEU A 47 -4.17 -6.87 -20.74
C LEU A 47 -5.08 -5.64 -20.83
N ARG A 48 -5.32 -5.00 -19.68
CA ARG A 48 -6.12 -3.77 -19.58
C ARG A 48 -5.33 -2.47 -19.81
N ALA A 49 -4.00 -2.48 -19.64
CA ALA A 49 -3.22 -1.25 -19.76
C ALA A 49 -2.88 -0.94 -21.22
N ALA A 50 -3.02 0.33 -21.62
CA ALA A 50 -2.65 0.77 -22.97
C ALA A 50 -1.13 0.95 -23.16
N GLY A 51 -0.38 1.17 -22.07
CA GLY A 51 1.06 1.40 -22.08
C GLY A 51 1.82 0.55 -21.03
N PRO A 52 3.07 0.90 -20.72
CA PRO A 52 3.87 0.16 -19.74
C PRO A 52 3.19 0.14 -18.38
N HIS A 53 3.37 -0.97 -17.67
CA HIS A 53 2.83 -1.15 -16.33
C HIS A 53 3.59 -0.32 -15.31
N ALA A 54 2.91 0.01 -14.21
CA ALA A 54 3.61 0.51 -13.04
C ALA A 54 4.64 -0.54 -12.56
N PRO A 55 5.85 -0.13 -12.14
CA PRO A 55 6.86 -1.05 -11.61
C PRO A 55 6.36 -1.95 -10.47
N SER A 56 5.45 -1.45 -9.64
CA SER A 56 4.80 -2.22 -8.57
C SER A 56 3.91 -3.34 -9.11
N THR A 57 3.21 -3.13 -10.22
CA THR A 57 2.37 -4.15 -10.87
C THR A 57 3.22 -5.30 -11.40
N VAL A 58 4.35 -5.00 -12.05
CA VAL A 58 5.27 -6.01 -12.60
C VAL A 58 5.93 -6.81 -11.47
N LYS A 59 6.42 -6.12 -10.42
CA LYS A 59 6.94 -6.75 -9.20
C LYS A 59 5.93 -7.70 -8.56
N ARG A 60 4.68 -7.27 -8.41
CA ARG A 60 3.61 -8.10 -7.84
C ARG A 60 3.37 -9.36 -8.69
N ARG A 61 3.28 -9.21 -10.02
CA ARG A 61 3.06 -10.35 -10.93
C ARG A 61 4.22 -11.35 -10.90
N LEU A 62 5.47 -10.88 -10.90
CA LEU A 62 6.65 -11.75 -10.76
C LEU A 62 6.64 -12.49 -9.41
N ALA A 63 6.26 -11.82 -8.32
CA ALA A 63 6.16 -12.45 -7.01
C ALA A 63 5.07 -13.54 -6.97
N SER A 64 3.89 -13.28 -7.54
CA SER A 64 2.82 -14.28 -7.68
C SER A 64 3.28 -15.46 -8.55
N TRP A 65 3.97 -15.20 -9.65
CA TRP A 65 4.48 -16.24 -10.52
C TRP A 65 5.53 -17.13 -9.84
N GLY A 66 6.43 -16.53 -9.06
CA GLY A 66 7.37 -17.27 -8.21
C GLY A 66 6.71 -18.03 -7.07
N ALA A 67 5.63 -17.51 -6.48
CA ALA A 67 4.85 -18.24 -5.48
C ALA A 67 4.19 -19.49 -6.07
N LEU A 68 3.62 -19.40 -7.28
CA LEU A 68 3.04 -20.55 -7.97
C LEU A 68 4.07 -21.65 -8.28
N HIS A 69 5.31 -21.27 -8.60
CA HIS A 69 6.41 -22.23 -8.79
C HIS A 69 6.71 -22.98 -7.48
N ARG A 70 6.86 -22.26 -6.38
CA ARG A 70 7.09 -22.87 -5.06
C ARG A 70 5.97 -23.81 -4.65
N TRP A 71 4.70 -23.45 -4.91
CA TRP A 71 3.56 -24.33 -4.63
C TRP A 71 3.57 -25.61 -5.47
N LYS A 72 4.18 -25.58 -6.66
CA LYS A 72 4.41 -26.77 -7.50
C LYS A 72 5.68 -27.53 -7.14
N GLY A 73 6.40 -27.15 -6.09
CA GLY A 73 7.68 -27.76 -5.71
C GLY A 73 8.80 -27.52 -6.72
N GLN A 74 8.68 -26.52 -7.59
CA GLN A 74 9.66 -26.20 -8.62
C GLN A 74 10.35 -24.88 -8.30
N GLU A 75 11.64 -24.79 -8.61
CA GLU A 75 12.35 -23.52 -8.63
C GLU A 75 12.18 -22.83 -9.98
N GLY A 76 11.78 -21.55 -9.94
CA GLY A 76 11.72 -20.70 -11.13
C GLY A 76 12.79 -19.61 -11.09
N PRO A 77 12.99 -18.86 -12.17
CA PRO A 77 14.07 -17.89 -12.33
C PRO A 77 13.88 -16.61 -11.50
N PHE A 78 12.87 -16.56 -10.62
CA PHE A 78 12.40 -15.34 -9.96
C PHE A 78 13.36 -14.80 -8.89
N ALA A 79 14.28 -15.64 -8.41
CA ALA A 79 15.35 -15.26 -7.47
C ALA A 79 16.69 -14.96 -8.17
N SER A 80 16.79 -15.21 -9.48
CA SER A 80 18.05 -15.08 -10.23
C SER A 80 18.64 -13.66 -10.12
N PRO A 81 19.97 -13.52 -10.04
CA PRO A 81 20.63 -12.22 -10.08
C PRO A 81 20.34 -11.42 -11.36
N SER A 82 20.22 -12.12 -12.50
CA SER A 82 19.99 -11.49 -13.80
C SER A 82 18.61 -10.81 -13.84
N LEU A 83 17.54 -11.50 -13.40
CA LEU A 83 16.19 -10.95 -13.38
C LEU A 83 16.07 -9.78 -12.40
N ARG A 84 16.70 -9.88 -11.23
CA ARG A 84 16.76 -8.77 -10.27
C ARG A 84 17.45 -7.54 -10.86
N SER A 85 18.55 -7.75 -11.59
CA SER A 85 19.31 -6.68 -12.24
C SER A 85 18.52 -6.04 -13.39
N ALA A 86 17.93 -6.86 -14.26
CA ALA A 86 17.09 -6.41 -15.36
C ALA A 86 15.87 -5.62 -14.86
N LEU A 87 15.19 -6.11 -13.81
CA LEU A 87 14.07 -5.41 -13.19
C LEU A 87 14.51 -4.05 -12.62
N ARG A 88 15.66 -3.97 -11.94
CA ARG A 88 16.20 -2.71 -11.41
C ARG A 88 16.49 -1.71 -12.53
N LEU A 89 17.12 -2.15 -13.62
CA LEU A 89 17.40 -1.31 -14.78
C LEU A 89 16.12 -0.84 -15.47
N ALA A 90 15.15 -1.75 -15.69
CA ALA A 90 13.88 -1.42 -16.31
C ALA A 90 13.05 -0.44 -15.45
N VAL A 91 13.04 -0.61 -14.12
CA VAL A 91 12.41 0.35 -13.20
C VAL A 91 13.06 1.74 -13.32
N ARG A 92 14.40 1.80 -13.38
CA ARG A 92 15.13 3.06 -13.52
C ARG A 92 14.85 3.73 -14.87
N ALA A 93 14.84 2.97 -15.95
CA ALA A 93 14.55 3.45 -17.29
C ALA A 93 13.10 3.92 -17.48
N SER A 94 12.15 3.37 -16.71
CA SER A 94 10.73 3.75 -16.81
C SER A 94 10.41 5.20 -16.44
N GLY A 95 11.38 5.96 -15.88
CA GLY A 95 11.24 7.39 -15.59
C GLY A 95 10.12 7.75 -14.60
N ARG A 96 9.49 6.77 -13.95
CA ARG A 96 8.28 6.99 -13.12
C ARG A 96 8.68 7.17 -11.66
N PRO A 97 8.74 8.42 -11.15
CA PRO A 97 9.05 8.65 -9.75
C PRO A 97 7.98 7.99 -8.85
N ARG A 98 8.40 7.56 -7.66
CA ARG A 98 7.46 7.05 -6.65
C ARG A 98 6.53 8.19 -6.25
N LYS A 99 5.25 8.05 -6.62
CA LYS A 99 4.21 8.99 -6.19
C LYS A 99 3.64 8.54 -4.85
N ARG A 100 3.47 9.49 -3.93
CA ARG A 100 2.66 9.29 -2.72
C ARG A 100 1.19 9.25 -3.12
N LYS A 101 0.35 8.56 -2.33
CA LYS A 101 -1.10 8.53 -2.58
C LYS A 101 -1.76 9.88 -2.34
N SER A 102 -1.28 10.61 -1.34
CA SER A 102 -1.67 12.00 -1.07
C SER A 102 -0.46 12.91 -1.22
N GLN A 103 -0.68 14.13 -1.70
CA GLN A 103 0.33 15.17 -1.79
C GLN A 103 0.68 15.76 -0.42
N ARG A 104 -0.29 15.80 0.50
CA ARG A 104 -0.16 16.36 1.85
C ARG A 104 -0.64 15.37 2.90
N ALA A 105 -0.03 15.43 4.08
CA ALA A 105 -0.57 14.75 5.25
C ALA A 105 -1.90 15.42 5.66
N VAL A 106 -2.78 14.65 6.31
CA VAL A 106 -3.93 15.23 7.00
C VAL A 106 -3.37 15.86 8.27
N THR A 107 -3.35 17.19 8.33
CA THR A 107 -2.97 17.99 9.50
C THR A 107 -4.20 18.30 10.35
N ARG A 108 -4.00 18.86 11.55
CA ARG A 108 -5.11 19.17 12.47
C ARG A 108 -6.18 20.05 11.84
N ASP A 109 -5.80 21.08 11.08
CA ASP A 109 -6.73 21.96 10.36
C ASP A 109 -7.53 21.25 9.26
N VAL A 110 -6.97 20.20 8.65
CA VAL A 110 -7.69 19.37 7.67
C VAL A 110 -8.66 18.45 8.40
N LEU A 111 -8.23 17.86 9.52
CA LEU A 111 -9.09 17.04 10.37
C LEU A 111 -10.30 17.87 10.85
N ASP A 112 -10.08 19.06 11.40
CA ASP A 112 -11.15 19.92 11.93
C ASP A 112 -12.19 20.22 10.84
N ARG A 113 -11.75 20.48 9.59
CA ARG A 113 -12.66 20.66 8.44
C ARG A 113 -13.44 19.39 8.07
N LEU A 114 -12.84 18.21 8.21
CA LEU A 114 -13.55 16.95 7.98
C LEU A 114 -14.59 16.69 9.08
N LEU A 115 -14.24 16.95 10.34
CA LEU A 115 -15.16 16.77 11.48
C LEU A 115 -16.39 17.68 11.37
N GLN A 116 -16.23 18.90 10.86
CA GLN A 116 -17.35 19.82 10.60
C GLN A 116 -18.42 19.23 9.65
N THR A 117 -18.04 18.31 8.76
CA THR A 117 -18.99 17.64 7.86
C THR A 117 -19.84 16.55 8.54
N CYS A 118 -19.47 16.15 9.75
CA CYS A 118 -20.15 15.14 10.57
C CYS A 118 -21.14 15.79 11.55
N SER A 119 -21.99 16.71 11.07
CA SER A 119 -22.88 17.55 11.92
C SER A 119 -24.34 17.57 11.44
N SER A 120 -24.74 16.57 10.64
CA SER A 120 -26.07 16.48 10.00
C SER A 120 -27.10 15.65 10.79
N ASP A 121 -26.84 15.39 12.08
CA ASP A 121 -27.68 14.60 13.00
C ASP A 121 -28.03 13.18 12.50
N ARG A 122 -27.17 12.61 11.64
CA ARG A 122 -27.33 11.21 11.20
C ARG A 122 -26.54 10.31 12.12
N LEU A 123 -27.00 9.06 12.29
CA LEU A 123 -26.23 8.01 12.98
C LEU A 123 -24.82 7.79 12.39
N ALA A 124 -24.62 8.10 11.11
CA ALA A 124 -23.31 8.03 10.46
C ALA A 124 -22.32 9.08 11.00
N ASP A 125 -22.81 10.22 11.47
CA ASP A 125 -21.97 11.34 11.88
C ASP A 125 -21.11 11.04 13.13
N PRO A 126 -21.65 10.54 14.26
CA PRO A 126 -20.83 10.16 15.41
C PRO A 126 -19.87 9.00 15.10
N ARG A 127 -20.26 8.08 14.20
CA ARG A 127 -19.39 7.00 13.73
C ARG A 127 -18.19 7.55 12.96
N ASP A 128 -18.45 8.43 11.98
CA ASP A 128 -17.42 8.97 11.11
C ASP A 128 -16.49 9.91 11.90
N LEU A 129 -17.06 10.69 12.85
CA LEU A 129 -16.31 11.48 13.83
C LEU A 129 -15.35 10.58 14.64
N ALA A 130 -15.86 9.49 15.23
CA ALA A 130 -15.06 8.57 16.01
C ALA A 130 -13.95 7.93 15.17
N ILE A 131 -14.23 7.48 13.95
CA ILE A 131 -13.24 6.89 13.03
C ILE A 131 -12.14 7.89 12.69
N LEU A 132 -12.49 9.14 12.38
CA LEU A 132 -11.53 10.19 12.01
C LEU A 132 -10.61 10.55 13.18
N LEU A 133 -11.19 10.80 14.36
CA LEU A 133 -10.44 11.13 15.58
C LEU A 133 -9.53 9.97 15.99
N LEU A 134 -10.06 8.76 16.05
CA LEU A 134 -9.32 7.54 16.36
C LEU A 134 -8.14 7.34 15.41
N ALA A 135 -8.38 7.38 14.10
CA ALA A 135 -7.33 7.14 13.11
C ALA A 135 -6.23 8.21 13.17
N PHE A 136 -6.60 9.46 13.45
CA PHE A 136 -5.65 10.57 13.58
C PHE A 136 -4.83 10.45 14.86
N ALA A 137 -5.49 10.32 16.02
CA ALA A 137 -4.84 10.27 17.33
C ALA A 137 -3.99 9.01 17.52
N SER A 138 -4.35 7.89 16.88
CA SER A 138 -3.55 6.66 16.90
C SER A 138 -2.31 6.64 15.99
N GLY A 139 -1.93 7.81 15.44
CA GLY A 139 -0.74 7.96 14.61
C GLY A 139 -0.96 7.69 13.12
N GLY A 140 -2.18 7.85 12.61
CA GLY A 140 -2.48 7.67 11.18
C GLY A 140 -2.59 6.21 10.75
N ARG A 141 -3.27 5.37 11.54
CA ARG A 141 -3.43 3.93 11.29
C ARG A 141 -4.05 3.65 9.91
N ARG A 142 -3.69 2.51 9.32
CA ARG A 142 -4.25 2.11 8.02
C ARG A 142 -5.74 1.82 8.19
N ARG A 143 -6.51 2.09 7.13
CA ARG A 143 -7.95 1.78 7.08
C ARG A 143 -8.29 0.34 7.49
N SER A 144 -7.46 -0.64 7.11
CA SER A 144 -7.67 -2.04 7.47
C SER A 144 -7.39 -2.36 8.95
N GLU A 145 -6.60 -1.53 9.62
CA GLU A 145 -6.34 -1.66 11.06
C GLU A 145 -7.53 -1.08 11.83
N VAL A 146 -7.95 0.14 11.48
CA VAL A 146 -9.13 0.80 12.08
C VAL A 146 -10.40 -0.03 11.87
N ALA A 147 -10.63 -0.56 10.66
CA ALA A 147 -11.82 -1.37 10.36
C ALA A 147 -11.85 -2.75 11.06
N ARG A 148 -10.72 -3.19 11.64
CA ARG A 148 -10.65 -4.45 12.40
C ARG A 148 -10.66 -4.23 13.91
N LEU A 149 -10.61 -2.98 14.36
CA LEU A 149 -10.62 -2.66 15.77
C LEU A 149 -11.92 -3.15 16.39
N ARG A 150 -11.81 -3.77 17.56
CA ARG A 150 -12.95 -4.20 18.37
C ARG A 150 -13.01 -3.45 19.68
N VAL A 151 -14.19 -3.42 20.28
CA VAL A 151 -14.43 -2.73 21.56
C VAL A 151 -13.60 -3.35 22.68
N GLU A 152 -13.34 -4.66 22.64
CA GLU A 152 -12.54 -5.36 23.66
C GLU A 152 -11.05 -4.97 23.63
N GLN A 153 -10.62 -4.22 22.62
CA GLN A 153 -9.27 -3.67 22.52
C GLN A 153 -9.17 -2.25 23.11
N LEU A 154 -10.27 -1.71 23.64
CA LEU A 154 -10.34 -0.43 24.34
C LEU A 154 -10.29 -0.70 25.84
N THR A 155 -9.42 0.03 26.54
CA THR A 155 -9.34 0.00 28.00
C THR A 155 -9.47 1.41 28.52
N ASP A 156 -10.43 1.64 29.42
CA ASP A 156 -10.53 2.90 30.14
C ASP A 156 -9.33 3.06 31.07
N GLU A 157 -8.64 4.19 30.95
CA GLU A 157 -7.50 4.53 31.79
C GLU A 157 -7.87 5.63 32.78
N PRO A 158 -7.08 5.79 33.87
CA PRO A 158 -7.17 6.97 34.70
C PRO A 158 -7.05 8.24 33.84
N GLY A 159 -7.96 9.19 34.06
CA GLY A 159 -7.92 10.46 33.38
C GLY A 159 -6.62 11.22 33.65
N VAL A 160 -6.20 12.04 32.69
CA VAL A 160 -4.93 12.78 32.76
C VAL A 160 -5.16 14.28 32.85
N PRO A 161 -4.35 15.06 33.59
CA PRO A 161 -4.48 16.51 33.65
C PRO A 161 -4.28 17.16 32.27
N LEU A 162 -5.15 18.13 31.93
CA LEU A 162 -5.00 18.93 30.71
C LEU A 162 -3.66 19.70 30.65
N ASP A 163 -3.23 20.35 31.73
CA ASP A 163 -1.85 20.83 31.90
C ASP A 163 -1.12 19.94 32.93
N PRO A 164 -0.14 19.14 32.51
CA PRO A 164 0.65 18.29 33.42
C PRO A 164 1.40 19.05 34.51
N ARG A 165 1.57 20.36 34.37
CA ARG A 165 2.30 21.22 35.32
C ARG A 165 1.39 21.90 36.34
N ASP A 166 0.07 21.84 36.15
CA ASP A 166 -0.92 22.39 37.08
C ASP A 166 -1.72 21.25 37.73
N PRO A 167 -1.48 20.93 39.01
CA PRO A 167 -2.20 19.89 39.74
C PRO A 167 -3.71 20.11 39.85
N ASN A 168 -4.18 21.35 39.67
CA ASN A 168 -5.60 21.71 39.74
C ASN A 168 -6.25 21.80 38.35
N SER A 169 -5.52 21.46 37.29
CA SER A 169 -6.04 21.44 35.93
C SER A 169 -7.21 20.44 35.79
N PRO A 170 -8.21 20.74 34.95
CA PRO A 170 -9.24 19.78 34.59
C PRO A 170 -8.65 18.44 34.12
N ILE A 171 -9.28 17.34 34.52
CA ILE A 171 -8.92 15.98 34.11
C ILE A 171 -9.62 15.63 32.79
N LEU A 172 -8.84 15.15 31.83
CA LEU A 172 -9.33 14.65 30.55
C LEU A 172 -9.57 13.14 30.61
N PRO A 173 -10.61 12.62 29.93
CA PRO A 173 -10.79 11.18 29.78
C PRO A 173 -9.60 10.57 29.04
N CYS A 174 -9.17 9.38 29.44
CA CYS A 174 -8.08 8.67 28.80
C CYS A 174 -8.54 7.25 28.48
N VAL A 175 -8.30 6.82 27.23
CA VAL A 175 -8.56 5.46 26.77
C VAL A 175 -7.31 4.93 26.12
N SER A 176 -6.89 3.73 26.47
CA SER A 176 -5.83 3.04 25.75
C SER A 176 -6.41 2.05 24.73
N ILE A 177 -5.71 1.89 23.62
CA ILE A 177 -6.09 1.01 22.53
C ILE A 177 -4.97 0.05 22.25
N GLN A 178 -5.27 -1.25 22.37
CA GLN A 178 -4.34 -2.29 21.97
C GLN A 178 -4.40 -2.48 20.45
N LEU A 179 -3.42 -1.94 19.72
CA LEU A 179 -3.33 -2.12 18.27
C LEU A 179 -2.25 -3.15 17.92
N GLY A 180 -2.52 -3.95 16.89
CA GLY A 180 -1.50 -4.85 16.34
C GLY A 180 -0.30 -4.08 15.76
N ARG A 181 0.81 -4.80 15.57
CA ARG A 181 2.03 -4.26 14.96
C ARG A 181 1.74 -3.57 13.64
N THR A 182 2.19 -2.32 13.50
CA THR A 182 2.28 -1.73 12.16
C THR A 182 3.49 -2.33 11.44
N LYS A 183 3.50 -2.31 10.10
CA LYS A 183 4.65 -2.78 9.29
C LYS A 183 5.97 -2.01 9.59
N THR A 184 5.88 -0.88 10.30
CA THR A 184 6.97 0.07 10.55
C THR A 184 7.15 0.39 12.04
N GLY A 185 6.50 -0.35 12.95
CA GLY A 185 6.63 -0.14 14.39
C GLY A 185 7.74 -1.03 14.95
N ASP A 186 8.58 -0.47 15.83
CA ASP A 186 9.60 -1.20 16.58
C ASP A 186 8.96 -2.18 17.58
N ALA A 187 9.73 -3.19 17.97
CA ALA A 187 9.25 -4.41 18.61
C ALA A 187 8.85 -4.27 20.10
N ASP A 188 9.22 -3.16 20.74
CA ASP A 188 9.18 -3.02 22.21
C ASP A 188 7.90 -2.35 22.75
N ASP A 189 7.14 -1.63 21.94
CA ASP A 189 5.79 -1.22 22.33
C ASP A 189 4.83 -2.34 21.97
N GLU A 190 4.04 -2.82 22.93
CA GLU A 190 2.96 -3.79 22.73
C GLU A 190 1.87 -3.28 21.76
N GLY A 191 2.06 -2.12 21.12
CA GLY A 191 1.15 -1.50 20.17
C GLY A 191 0.01 -0.77 20.87
N ARG A 192 0.13 -0.55 22.18
CA ARG A 192 -0.80 0.24 22.98
C ARG A 192 -0.65 1.72 22.62
N VAL A 193 -1.77 2.38 22.36
CA VAL A 193 -1.81 3.82 22.09
C VAL A 193 -2.80 4.47 23.02
N PHE A 194 -2.40 5.56 23.66
CA PHE A 194 -3.27 6.35 24.55
C PHE A 194 -3.97 7.44 23.75
N LEU A 195 -5.28 7.56 23.96
CA LEU A 195 -6.13 8.62 23.47
C LEU A 195 -6.55 9.49 24.66
N VAL A 196 -6.23 10.77 24.58
CA VAL A 196 -6.50 11.81 25.58
C VAL A 196 -7.25 12.95 24.90
#